data_AF-A0A8H6CEA4-F1
#
_entry.id   AF-A0A8H6CEA4-F1
#
_cell.length_a   1.000
_cell.length_b   1.000
_cell.length_c   1.000
_cell.angle_alpha   90.00
_cell.angle_beta   90.00
_cell.angle_gamma   90.00
#
_symmetry.space_group_name_H-M   'P 1'
#
loop_
_entity.id
_entity.type
_entity.pdbx_description
1 polymer ?
#
loop_
_entity_poly.entity_id
_entity_poly.type
_entity_poly.pdbx_seq_one_letter_code
_entity_poly.pdbx_strand_id
1 'polypeptide(L)'
;MEMMPSYDEVGKGALAFLEQLESYGLVIEKIYFDGYLPTRKRDIRIQRLSDSLKLLKKHIVRNSNGSKNVQGSCDHGPATPSHVFEAGPPTPTTFHGMIAPPFLVPAVIDAVSCSKYAAVSVVVPGEADIYCAKAARDGGIILTNDSDLFVHDLGSHGAFSLIHQVELRPEGEEENGEQIACKTVRLSIFRPKDIAEHLGLVDLQRLAYVLSRTKGKLTLPDAVIRAKEHRDIGYLSFQEFLEEFATNTSITESQTFSPDSLANYITHAPPLDPRVSELVLQFTATSQDNVYMYLPCLIDDPSRSSAWLVCTKERSFAYSIPNHLRDRPQERPRPTTAEYYRRGDRIIAQQICIPSPDDFRVQSTELLAKVQAFAETFADYPEHVIWRVYALADVYRWYLDNSKPPPSREMMTRLMTGLSKPNSTREDIHLSAQVQAVLYTLRMTKQILVYTISTTKTGPSEPLKELASILSTLPPIAQLIPSGFELAVQMSTLENKTCSVHHLLDLLAVMLQKEADAEEVVNHSDEDA
;
A
#
# COMPACT_ATOMS: atom_id res chain seq x y z
N MET A 1 1.46 16.01 -11.94
CA MET A 1 0.93 14.83 -11.20
C MET A 1 -0.21 14.15 -11.97
N GLU A 2 -0.91 14.87 -12.86
CA GLU A 2 -2.01 14.41 -13.73
C GLU A 2 -1.67 13.30 -14.75
N MET A 3 -0.43 12.80 -14.80
CA MET A 3 -0.04 11.70 -15.69
C MET A 3 -0.07 10.34 -15.02
N MET A 4 -0.39 10.22 -13.72
CA MET A 4 -0.56 8.92 -13.06
C MET A 4 -2.05 8.61 -12.93
N PRO A 5 -2.43 7.33 -12.98
CA PRO A 5 -3.80 6.95 -12.72
C PRO A 5 -4.18 7.32 -11.28
N SER A 6 -5.41 7.77 -11.09
CA SER A 6 -5.99 7.96 -9.77
C SER A 6 -6.15 6.61 -9.06
N TYR A 7 -6.31 6.63 -7.75
CA TYR A 7 -6.57 5.40 -7.00
C TYR A 7 -7.95 4.81 -7.32
N ASP A 8 -8.91 5.63 -7.74
CA ASP A 8 -10.21 5.17 -8.24
C ASP A 8 -10.06 4.46 -9.59
N GLU A 9 -9.28 5.03 -10.52
CA GLU A 9 -8.97 4.40 -11.81
C GLU A 9 -8.23 3.07 -11.63
N VAL A 10 -7.28 3.01 -10.70
CA VAL A 10 -6.57 1.77 -10.35
C VAL A 10 -7.53 0.71 -9.81
N GLY A 11 -8.40 1.08 -8.87
CA GLY A 11 -9.39 0.17 -8.29
C GLY A 11 -10.38 -0.34 -9.34
N LYS A 12 -10.94 0.56 -10.15
CA LYS A 12 -11.87 0.21 -11.25
C LYS A 12 -11.19 -0.65 -12.31
N GLY A 13 -9.95 -0.36 -12.67
CA GLY A 13 -9.19 -1.17 -13.62
C GLY A 13 -8.97 -2.60 -13.13
N ALA A 14 -8.68 -2.79 -11.83
CA ALA A 14 -8.56 -4.12 -11.25
C ALA A 14 -9.89 -4.90 -11.26
N LEU A 15 -11.01 -4.24 -10.91
CA LEU A 15 -12.33 -4.87 -10.97
C LEU A 15 -12.72 -5.23 -12.40
N ALA A 16 -12.53 -4.32 -13.35
CA ALA A 16 -12.82 -4.54 -14.76
C ALA A 16 -12.00 -5.71 -15.33
N PHE A 17 -10.74 -5.87 -14.91
CA PHE A 17 -9.92 -7.03 -15.27
C PHE A 17 -10.54 -8.35 -14.78
N LEU A 18 -10.93 -8.42 -13.50
CA LEU A 18 -11.54 -9.63 -12.92
C LEU A 18 -12.89 -9.96 -13.58
N GLU A 19 -13.73 -8.95 -13.79
CA GLU A 19 -15.04 -9.10 -14.44
C GLU A 19 -14.89 -9.58 -15.89
N GLN A 20 -13.90 -9.05 -16.60
CA GLN A 20 -13.62 -9.45 -17.96
C GLN A 20 -13.14 -10.91 -18.01
N LEU A 21 -12.29 -11.38 -17.09
CA LEU A 21 -11.94 -12.81 -17.01
C LEU A 21 -13.16 -13.71 -16.81
N GLU A 22 -14.06 -13.35 -15.88
CA GLU A 22 -15.29 -14.12 -15.65
C GLU A 22 -16.25 -14.08 -16.84
N SER A 23 -16.28 -12.98 -17.61
CA SER A 23 -17.09 -12.88 -18.83
C SER A 23 -16.68 -13.90 -19.91
N TYR A 24 -15.44 -14.39 -19.87
CA TYR A 24 -14.92 -15.45 -20.73
C TYR A 24 -14.97 -16.85 -20.08
N GLY A 25 -15.71 -17.01 -18.97
CA GLY A 25 -15.96 -18.29 -18.33
C GLY A 25 -14.89 -18.75 -17.34
N LEU A 26 -13.92 -17.89 -16.97
CA LEU A 26 -13.02 -18.19 -15.86
C LEU A 26 -13.75 -18.03 -14.53
N VAL A 27 -13.36 -18.81 -13.53
CA VAL A 27 -13.88 -18.71 -12.16
C VAL A 27 -12.75 -18.21 -11.27
N ILE A 28 -12.97 -17.08 -10.60
CA ILE A 28 -12.00 -16.52 -9.64
C ILE A 28 -12.22 -17.18 -8.29
N GLU A 29 -11.45 -18.23 -7.98
CA GLU A 29 -11.58 -18.94 -6.70
C GLU A 29 -11.03 -18.16 -5.51
N LYS A 30 -9.86 -17.52 -5.69
CA LYS A 30 -9.15 -16.78 -4.64
C LYS A 30 -8.32 -15.63 -5.20
N ILE A 31 -8.21 -14.57 -4.42
CA ILE A 31 -7.32 -13.43 -4.64
C ILE A 31 -6.45 -13.26 -3.39
N TYR A 32 -5.14 -13.37 -3.54
CA TYR A 32 -4.19 -13.26 -2.44
C TYR A 32 -3.38 -11.98 -2.55
N PHE A 33 -3.32 -11.22 -1.46
CA PHE A 33 -2.44 -10.07 -1.30
C PHE A 33 -1.36 -10.40 -0.27
N ASP A 34 -0.13 -9.94 -0.50
CA ASP A 34 0.94 -10.02 0.48
C ASP A 34 0.53 -9.35 1.79
N GLY A 35 0.86 -9.98 2.92
CA GLY A 35 0.70 -9.35 4.23
C GLY A 35 2.01 -9.30 5.02
N TYR A 36 2.75 -10.40 5.11
CA TYR A 36 4.04 -10.42 5.81
C TYR A 36 5.16 -10.87 4.89
N LEU A 37 6.17 -10.03 4.76
CA LEU A 37 7.36 -10.39 4.00
C LEU A 37 8.49 -10.84 4.98
N PRO A 38 9.30 -11.87 4.68
CA PRO A 38 10.35 -12.36 5.58
C PRO A 38 11.45 -11.32 5.90
N THR A 39 12.09 -11.43 7.07
CA THR A 39 13.19 -10.54 7.51
C THR A 39 14.37 -10.59 6.55
N ARG A 40 14.68 -11.76 5.96
CA ARG A 40 15.76 -11.91 4.97
C ARG A 40 15.59 -11.01 3.74
N LYS A 41 14.35 -10.65 3.38
CA LYS A 41 14.05 -9.73 2.26
C LYS A 41 14.14 -8.25 2.67
N ARG A 42 14.69 -7.91 3.84
CA ARG A 42 14.83 -6.52 4.31
C ARG A 42 15.64 -5.66 3.33
N ASP A 43 16.78 -6.17 2.88
CA ASP A 43 17.63 -5.44 1.94
C ASP A 43 16.93 -5.21 0.60
N ILE A 44 16.09 -6.17 0.16
CA ILE A 44 15.24 -6.03 -1.03
C ILE A 44 14.24 -4.88 -0.84
N ARG A 45 13.62 -4.74 0.34
CA ARG A 45 12.71 -3.61 0.62
C ARG A 45 13.43 -2.27 0.56
N ILE A 46 14.59 -2.17 1.20
CA ILE A 46 15.41 -0.94 1.19
C ILE A 46 15.85 -0.61 -0.24
N GLN A 47 16.21 -1.61 -1.03
CA GLN A 47 16.57 -1.47 -2.43
C GLN A 47 15.38 -0.96 -3.26
N ARG A 48 14.18 -1.56 -3.10
CA ARG A 48 12.94 -1.12 -3.76
C ARG A 48 12.62 0.35 -3.42
N LEU A 49 12.70 0.74 -2.15
CA LEU A 49 12.53 2.15 -1.74
C LEU A 49 13.57 3.08 -2.37
N SER A 50 14.83 2.62 -2.43
CA SER A 50 15.92 3.39 -3.05
C SER A 50 15.71 3.56 -4.55
N ASP A 51 15.17 2.55 -5.23
CA ASP A 51 14.84 2.61 -6.65
C ASP A 51 13.62 3.50 -6.92
N SER A 52 12.58 3.45 -6.08
CA SER A 52 11.48 4.43 -6.12
C SER A 52 11.99 5.86 -5.94
N LEU A 53 12.93 6.10 -5.01
CA LEU A 53 13.54 7.42 -4.82
C LEU A 53 14.34 7.88 -6.06
N LYS A 54 15.06 6.97 -6.73
CA LYS A 54 15.74 7.30 -8.00
C LYS A 54 14.72 7.69 -9.08
N LEU A 55 13.61 6.96 -9.19
CA LEU A 55 12.54 7.28 -10.15
C LEU A 55 11.88 8.63 -9.83
N LEU A 56 11.59 8.92 -8.56
CA LEU A 56 11.06 10.21 -8.12
C LEU A 56 11.97 11.38 -8.53
N LYS A 57 13.28 11.26 -8.26
CA LYS A 57 14.25 12.28 -8.66
C LYS A 57 14.28 12.49 -10.17
N LYS A 58 14.29 11.40 -10.95
CA LYS A 58 14.24 11.47 -12.43
C LYS A 58 12.95 12.14 -12.91
N HIS A 59 11.81 11.79 -12.31
CA HIS A 59 10.50 12.34 -12.65
C HIS A 59 10.45 13.85 -12.40
N ILE A 60 10.94 14.31 -11.25
CA ILE A 60 10.93 15.73 -10.89
C ILE A 60 11.89 16.54 -11.76
N VAL A 61 13.08 16.02 -12.09
CA VAL A 61 14.00 16.68 -13.04
C VAL A 61 13.35 16.83 -14.42
N ARG A 62 12.70 15.77 -14.94
CA ARG A 62 11.99 15.84 -16.22
C ARG A 62 10.88 16.89 -16.24
N ASN A 63 10.17 17.04 -15.12
CA ASN A 63 9.04 17.98 -15.01
C ASN A 63 9.44 19.38 -14.52
N SER A 64 10.74 19.65 -14.32
CA SER A 64 11.24 20.95 -13.83
C SER A 64 11.19 22.06 -14.87
N ASN A 65 11.09 21.75 -16.16
CA ASN A 65 11.04 22.74 -17.25
C ASN A 65 9.61 23.20 -17.60
N GLY A 66 8.69 23.11 -16.64
CA GLY A 66 7.26 23.28 -16.88
C GLY A 66 6.72 22.04 -17.58
N SER A 67 5.75 21.38 -16.95
CA SER A 67 4.92 20.43 -17.68
C SER A 67 4.29 21.22 -18.82
N LYS A 68 4.68 20.94 -20.07
CA LYS A 68 3.80 21.32 -21.17
C LYS A 68 2.49 20.62 -20.84
N ASN A 69 1.43 21.40 -20.60
CA ASN A 69 0.08 20.89 -20.57
C ASN A 69 -0.09 20.05 -21.84
N VAL A 70 0.03 18.74 -21.69
CA VAL A 70 -0.72 17.87 -22.56
C VAL A 70 -2.12 18.07 -22.02
N GLN A 71 -2.82 19.08 -22.55
CA GLN A 71 -4.27 19.06 -22.69
C GLN A 71 -4.62 17.90 -23.63
N GLY A 72 -4.19 16.70 -23.27
CA GLY A 72 -5.00 15.54 -23.53
C GLY A 72 -5.96 15.57 -22.37
N SER A 73 -7.21 15.98 -22.65
CA SER A 73 -8.29 15.16 -22.12
C SER A 73 -7.82 13.73 -22.38
N CYS A 74 -7.47 12.98 -21.36
CA CYS A 74 -7.62 11.55 -21.45
C CYS A 74 -9.14 11.38 -21.59
N ASP A 75 -9.65 11.58 -22.81
CA ASP A 75 -11.00 11.26 -23.28
C ASP A 75 -11.16 9.73 -23.35
N HIS A 76 -10.37 9.02 -22.55
CA HIS A 76 -10.60 7.66 -22.17
C HIS A 76 -11.70 7.76 -21.12
N GLY A 77 -12.94 7.52 -21.54
CA GLY A 77 -14.02 7.26 -20.60
C GLY A 77 -13.58 6.24 -19.54
N PRO A 78 -14.35 6.11 -18.43
CA PRO A 78 -14.00 5.17 -17.35
C PRO A 78 -13.59 3.83 -17.95
N ALA A 79 -12.46 3.26 -17.50
CA ALA A 79 -11.92 2.02 -18.04
C ALA A 79 -13.04 0.98 -18.15
N THR A 80 -13.53 0.75 -19.37
CA THR A 80 -14.58 -0.23 -19.59
C THR A 80 -13.93 -1.61 -19.69
N PRO A 81 -14.60 -2.68 -19.25
CA PRO A 81 -14.08 -4.05 -19.35
C PRO A 81 -13.57 -4.41 -20.75
N SER A 82 -14.18 -3.82 -21.79
CA SER A 82 -13.78 -3.97 -23.19
C SER A 82 -12.38 -3.46 -23.55
N HIS A 83 -11.80 -2.51 -22.81
CA HIS A 83 -10.47 -1.93 -23.11
C HIS A 83 -9.32 -2.59 -22.34
N VAL A 84 -9.60 -3.39 -21.31
CA VAL A 84 -8.57 -3.93 -20.37
C VAL A 84 -7.55 -4.85 -21.06
N PHE A 85 -7.95 -5.51 -22.14
CA PHE A 85 -7.11 -6.45 -22.90
C PHE A 85 -6.93 -6.03 -24.38
N GLU A 86 -7.31 -4.81 -24.76
CA GLU A 86 -7.06 -4.35 -26.12
C GLU A 86 -5.54 -4.19 -26.32
N ALA A 87 -5.05 -4.76 -27.42
CA ALA A 87 -3.63 -4.92 -27.72
C ALA A 87 -2.90 -3.57 -27.84
N GLY A 88 -2.44 -3.07 -26.70
CA GLY A 88 -1.45 -2.01 -26.55
C GLY A 88 -0.32 -2.47 -25.62
N PRO A 89 0.83 -1.77 -25.58
CA PRO A 89 1.91 -2.12 -24.67
C PRO A 89 1.38 -2.19 -23.21
N PRO A 90 1.83 -3.18 -22.40
CA PRO A 90 1.28 -3.49 -21.06
C PRO A 90 1.36 -2.31 -20.07
N THR A 91 2.19 -1.32 -20.39
CA THR A 91 2.10 0.04 -19.88
C THR A 91 2.25 0.98 -21.08
N PRO A 92 1.38 1.99 -21.26
CA PRO A 92 1.61 3.01 -22.27
C PRO A 92 3.02 3.60 -22.09
N THR A 93 3.69 3.95 -23.20
CA THR A 93 5.07 4.48 -23.18
C THR A 93 5.21 5.73 -22.30
N THR A 94 4.11 6.44 -22.05
CA THR A 94 4.00 7.56 -21.12
C THR A 94 4.28 7.19 -19.66
N PHE A 95 4.00 5.96 -19.24
CA PHE A 95 4.21 5.50 -17.86
C PHE A 95 5.59 4.85 -17.63
N HIS A 96 6.35 4.60 -18.69
CA HIS A 96 7.66 3.95 -18.57
C HIS A 96 8.65 4.82 -17.78
N GLY A 97 9.16 4.27 -16.67
CA GLY A 97 10.09 4.96 -15.78
C GLY A 97 9.44 6.01 -14.88
N MET A 98 8.11 5.99 -14.75
CA MET A 98 7.41 6.72 -13.69
C MET A 98 7.47 5.95 -12.37
N ILE A 99 7.39 6.68 -11.27
CA ILE A 99 7.16 6.08 -9.96
C ILE A 99 5.71 5.58 -9.90
N ALA A 100 5.50 4.38 -9.37
CA ALA A 100 4.15 3.86 -9.13
C ALA A 100 3.42 4.72 -8.07
N PRO A 101 2.09 4.90 -8.17
CA PRO A 101 1.31 5.55 -7.13
C PRO A 101 1.60 4.92 -5.75
N PRO A 102 1.95 5.71 -4.72
CA PRO A 102 2.36 5.19 -3.41
C PRO A 102 1.39 4.21 -2.75
N PHE A 103 0.09 4.42 -2.98
CA PHE A 103 -1.01 3.64 -2.39
C PHE A 103 -1.76 2.77 -3.42
N LEU A 104 -1.07 2.32 -4.49
CA LEU A 104 -1.64 1.46 -5.52
C LEU A 104 -2.31 0.20 -4.96
N VAL A 105 -1.56 -0.62 -4.21
CA VAL A 105 -2.06 -1.90 -3.68
C VAL A 105 -3.22 -1.69 -2.68
N PRO A 106 -3.14 -0.76 -1.72
CA PRO A 106 -4.26 -0.44 -0.84
C PRO A 106 -5.53 0.00 -1.57
N ALA A 107 -5.40 0.74 -2.68
CA ALA A 107 -6.55 1.12 -3.51
C ALA A 107 -7.23 -0.10 -4.16
N VAL A 108 -6.43 -1.05 -4.66
CA VAL A 108 -6.96 -2.31 -5.21
C VAL A 108 -7.64 -3.14 -4.12
N ILE A 109 -7.03 -3.28 -2.95
CA ILE A 109 -7.62 -4.01 -1.81
C ILE A 109 -8.97 -3.40 -1.42
N ASP A 110 -9.06 -2.07 -1.32
CA ASP A 110 -10.33 -1.37 -1.01
C ASP A 110 -11.40 -1.66 -2.07
N ALA A 111 -11.08 -1.52 -3.35
CA ALA A 111 -12.02 -1.74 -4.45
C ALA A 111 -12.54 -3.19 -4.46
N VAL A 112 -11.63 -4.16 -4.35
CA VAL A 112 -11.95 -5.59 -4.30
C VAL A 112 -12.78 -5.93 -3.07
N SER A 113 -12.44 -5.40 -1.90
CA SER A 113 -13.17 -5.62 -0.64
C SER A 113 -14.58 -5.01 -0.63
N CYS A 114 -14.84 -4.02 -1.47
CA CYS A 114 -16.16 -3.41 -1.66
C CYS A 114 -16.95 -3.99 -2.84
N SER A 115 -16.48 -5.09 -3.44
CA SER A 115 -17.08 -5.73 -4.61
C SER A 115 -17.57 -7.15 -4.31
N LYS A 116 -18.10 -7.84 -5.33
CA LYS A 116 -18.46 -9.27 -5.25
C LYS A 116 -17.27 -10.18 -4.93
N TYR A 117 -16.03 -9.72 -5.13
CA TYR A 117 -14.81 -10.48 -4.88
C TYR A 117 -14.35 -10.46 -3.42
N ALA A 118 -15.02 -9.72 -2.54
CA ALA A 118 -14.62 -9.57 -1.13
C ALA A 118 -14.45 -10.93 -0.42
N ALA A 119 -15.38 -11.87 -0.62
CA ALA A 119 -15.37 -13.17 0.04
C ALA A 119 -14.24 -14.12 -0.43
N VAL A 120 -13.67 -13.86 -1.61
CA VAL A 120 -12.56 -14.66 -2.17
C VAL A 120 -11.21 -13.97 -2.02
N SER A 121 -11.17 -12.78 -1.42
CA SER A 121 -9.97 -11.96 -1.30
C SER A 121 -9.41 -11.97 0.12
N VAL A 122 -8.09 -12.12 0.26
CA VAL A 122 -7.45 -12.17 1.57
C VAL A 122 -6.03 -11.63 1.54
N VAL A 123 -5.67 -10.88 2.58
CA VAL A 123 -4.30 -10.43 2.85
C VAL A 123 -3.64 -11.49 3.72
N VAL A 124 -2.74 -12.27 3.14
CA VAL A 124 -2.21 -13.48 3.80
C VAL A 124 -1.09 -13.14 4.79
N PRO A 125 -0.91 -13.92 5.87
CA PRO A 125 0.17 -13.71 6.82
C PRO A 125 1.52 -14.25 6.30
N GLY A 126 1.89 -13.81 5.10
CA GLY A 126 3.05 -14.26 4.35
C GLY A 126 3.11 -13.61 2.97
N GLU A 127 3.88 -14.22 2.08
CA GLU A 127 3.90 -13.91 0.65
C GLU A 127 2.75 -14.63 -0.07
N ALA A 128 2.04 -13.92 -0.94
CA ALA A 128 0.89 -14.42 -1.67
C ALA A 128 1.23 -15.66 -2.51
N ASP A 129 2.43 -15.73 -3.09
CA ASP A 129 2.86 -16.83 -3.97
C ASP A 129 2.78 -18.19 -3.30
N ILE A 130 3.11 -18.29 -2.01
CA ILE A 130 3.02 -19.53 -1.23
C ILE A 130 1.56 -20.00 -1.14
N TYR A 131 0.62 -19.07 -0.95
CA TYR A 131 -0.80 -19.37 -0.81
C TYR A 131 -1.43 -19.66 -2.17
N CYS A 132 -1.02 -18.96 -3.22
CA CYS A 132 -1.37 -19.25 -4.61
C CYS A 132 -0.94 -20.67 -5.00
N ALA A 133 0.34 -21.00 -4.76
CA ALA A 133 0.90 -22.31 -5.05
C ALA A 133 0.17 -23.44 -4.32
N LYS A 134 -0.15 -23.23 -3.04
CA LYS A 134 -0.93 -24.19 -2.25
C LYS A 134 -2.34 -24.35 -2.79
N ALA A 135 -3.02 -23.26 -3.16
CA ALA A 135 -4.38 -23.30 -3.68
C ALA A 135 -4.47 -24.00 -5.04
N ALA A 136 -3.48 -23.81 -5.92
CA ALA A 136 -3.47 -24.40 -7.26
C ALA A 136 -2.93 -25.84 -7.31
N ARG A 137 -2.44 -26.39 -6.19
CA ARG A 137 -1.71 -27.67 -6.15
C ARG A 137 -2.50 -28.85 -6.71
N ASP A 138 -3.80 -28.88 -6.39
CA ASP A 138 -4.71 -29.94 -6.81
C ASP A 138 -5.40 -29.63 -8.17
N GLY A 139 -5.05 -28.51 -8.79
CA GLY A 139 -5.63 -28.00 -10.02
C GLY A 139 -5.88 -26.50 -9.95
N GLY A 140 -5.80 -25.81 -11.08
CA GLY A 140 -6.03 -24.37 -11.18
C GLY A 140 -4.90 -23.64 -11.91
N ILE A 141 -5.16 -22.37 -12.24
CA ILE A 141 -4.22 -21.49 -12.94
C ILE A 141 -4.02 -20.24 -12.07
N ILE A 142 -2.79 -19.99 -11.65
CA ILE A 142 -2.43 -18.76 -10.96
C ILE A 142 -2.15 -17.68 -12.00
N LEU A 143 -2.75 -16.50 -11.85
CA LEU A 143 -2.41 -15.32 -12.66
C LEU A 143 -1.48 -14.42 -11.85
N THR A 144 -0.21 -14.31 -12.26
CA THR A 144 0.79 -13.44 -11.62
C THR A 144 1.83 -13.01 -12.63
N ASN A 145 2.55 -11.91 -12.38
CA ASN A 145 3.76 -11.60 -13.14
C ASN A 145 5.04 -11.98 -12.37
N ASP A 146 4.91 -12.60 -11.19
CA ASP A 146 6.05 -13.06 -10.42
C ASP A 146 6.59 -14.38 -10.96
N SER A 147 7.88 -14.41 -11.26
CA SER A 147 8.58 -15.60 -11.76
C SER A 147 8.92 -16.60 -10.66
N ASP A 148 8.82 -16.22 -9.39
CA ASP A 148 9.14 -17.10 -8.26
C ASP A 148 8.26 -18.37 -8.24
N LEU A 149 7.07 -18.34 -8.89
CA LEU A 149 6.22 -19.52 -9.10
C LEU A 149 6.87 -20.66 -9.90
N PHE A 150 7.94 -20.42 -10.67
CA PHE A 150 8.71 -21.51 -11.27
C PHE A 150 9.42 -22.39 -10.23
N VAL A 151 9.67 -21.87 -9.02
CA VAL A 151 10.39 -22.54 -7.94
C VAL A 151 9.43 -23.21 -6.95
N HIS A 152 8.21 -22.68 -6.82
CA HIS A 152 7.18 -23.24 -5.95
C HIS A 152 6.65 -24.59 -6.47
N ASP A 153 6.29 -25.46 -5.52
CA ASP A 153 5.62 -26.72 -5.82
C ASP A 153 4.13 -26.50 -6.07
N LEU A 154 3.76 -26.47 -7.36
CA LEU A 154 2.40 -26.36 -7.86
C LEU A 154 1.71 -27.73 -8.06
N GLY A 155 2.32 -28.84 -7.63
CA GLY A 155 1.79 -30.17 -7.89
C GLY A 155 1.81 -30.57 -9.37
N SER A 156 1.12 -31.64 -9.72
CA SER A 156 1.06 -32.16 -11.10
C SER A 156 0.02 -31.49 -11.98
N HIS A 157 -0.96 -30.81 -11.38
CA HIS A 157 -2.09 -30.22 -12.10
C HIS A 157 -2.15 -28.69 -11.99
N GLY A 158 -1.39 -28.10 -11.06
CA GLY A 158 -1.28 -26.66 -10.93
C GLY A 158 -0.44 -26.06 -12.05
N ALA A 159 -0.83 -24.85 -12.44
CA ALA A 159 -0.12 -24.07 -13.44
C ALA A 159 -0.22 -22.59 -13.11
N PHE A 160 0.53 -21.76 -13.84
CA PHE A 160 0.36 -20.31 -13.78
C PHE A 160 0.48 -19.68 -15.17
N SER A 161 -0.03 -18.46 -15.32
CA SER A 161 0.10 -17.64 -16.52
C SER A 161 0.52 -16.23 -16.14
N LEU A 162 1.34 -15.61 -16.99
CA LEU A 162 1.74 -14.23 -16.80
C LEU A 162 0.59 -13.28 -17.14
N ILE A 163 0.26 -12.36 -16.24
CA ILE A 163 -0.85 -11.39 -16.44
C ILE A 163 -0.60 -10.56 -17.71
N HIS A 164 0.65 -10.17 -17.97
CA HIS A 164 0.98 -9.38 -19.16
C HIS A 164 0.90 -10.17 -20.49
N GLN A 165 0.64 -11.47 -20.43
CA GLN A 165 0.53 -12.38 -21.58
C GLN A 165 -0.92 -12.84 -21.81
N VAL A 166 -1.87 -12.28 -21.06
CA VAL A 166 -3.30 -12.49 -21.31
C VAL A 166 -3.68 -11.68 -22.55
N GLU A 167 -4.06 -12.36 -23.63
CA GLU A 167 -4.41 -11.75 -24.91
C GLU A 167 -5.89 -11.94 -25.22
N LEU A 168 -6.54 -10.90 -25.77
CA LEU A 168 -7.80 -11.07 -26.49
C LEU A 168 -7.53 -11.25 -27.98
N ARG A 169 -8.05 -12.33 -28.56
CA ARG A 169 -8.02 -12.56 -30.00
C ARG A 169 -9.43 -12.56 -30.56
N PRO A 170 -9.69 -11.87 -31.69
CA PRO A 170 -10.89 -12.14 -32.45
C PRO A 170 -10.85 -13.58 -32.94
N GLU A 171 -11.93 -14.30 -32.74
CA GLU A 171 -12.23 -15.60 -33.28
C GLU A 171 -13.32 -15.42 -34.34
N GLY A 172 -13.05 -15.92 -35.55
CA GLY A 172 -13.97 -15.91 -36.66
C GLY A 172 -13.39 -16.69 -37.82
N GLU A 173 -13.99 -17.84 -38.13
CA GLU A 173 -13.92 -18.41 -39.48
C GLU A 173 -14.90 -17.62 -40.36
N GLU A 174 -14.50 -17.31 -41.60
CA GLU A 174 -15.41 -16.76 -42.60
C GLU A 174 -16.45 -17.83 -42.98
N GLU A 175 -17.58 -17.88 -42.29
CA GLU A 175 -18.79 -18.54 -42.82
C GLU A 175 -19.78 -17.47 -43.31
N ASN A 176 -20.06 -17.50 -44.62
CA ASN A 176 -21.07 -16.68 -45.31
C ASN A 176 -20.86 -15.15 -45.30
N GLY A 177 -19.63 -14.67 -45.13
CA GLY A 177 -19.30 -13.25 -45.31
C GLY A 177 -19.83 -12.31 -44.23
N GLU A 178 -20.43 -12.83 -43.16
CA GLU A 178 -20.78 -12.08 -41.95
C GLU A 178 -19.81 -12.43 -40.83
N GLN A 179 -18.97 -11.46 -40.46
CA GLN A 179 -17.96 -11.62 -39.43
C GLN A 179 -18.61 -11.54 -38.05
N ILE A 180 -18.99 -12.69 -37.48
CA ILE A 180 -19.36 -12.78 -36.07
C ILE A 180 -18.05 -12.72 -35.28
N ALA A 181 -17.64 -11.51 -34.88
CA ALA A 181 -16.45 -11.32 -34.07
C ALA A 181 -16.70 -11.83 -32.64
N CYS A 182 -16.59 -13.15 -32.44
CA CYS A 182 -16.38 -13.68 -31.09
C CYS A 182 -14.98 -13.27 -30.65
N LYS A 183 -14.77 -12.91 -29.37
CA LYS A 183 -13.42 -12.68 -28.84
C LYS A 183 -13.09 -13.86 -27.93
N THR A 184 -11.87 -14.39 -27.99
CA THR A 184 -11.36 -15.42 -27.08
C THR A 184 -10.23 -14.86 -26.23
N VAL A 185 -10.16 -15.30 -24.97
CA VAL A 185 -9.02 -15.06 -24.09
C VAL A 185 -7.99 -16.17 -24.29
N ARG A 186 -6.76 -15.80 -24.61
CA ARG A 186 -5.62 -16.71 -24.66
C ARG A 186 -4.71 -16.48 -23.47
N LEU A 187 -4.38 -17.57 -22.78
CA LEU A 187 -3.43 -17.60 -21.66
C LEU A 187 -2.19 -18.42 -22.05
N SER A 188 -1.02 -17.97 -21.60
CA SER A 188 0.22 -18.75 -21.72
C SER A 188 0.43 -19.53 -20.43
N ILE A 189 0.17 -20.83 -20.48
CA ILE A 189 0.18 -21.69 -19.30
C ILE A 189 1.57 -22.30 -19.09
N PHE A 190 2.16 -22.02 -17.93
CA PHE A 190 3.42 -22.59 -17.46
C PHE A 190 3.15 -23.66 -16.40
N ARG A 191 3.66 -24.87 -16.64
CA ARG A 191 3.65 -25.98 -15.69
C ARG A 191 5.09 -26.30 -15.29
N PRO A 192 5.54 -25.91 -14.09
CA PRO A 192 6.93 -26.14 -13.65
C PRO A 192 7.38 -27.59 -13.80
N LYS A 193 6.49 -28.56 -13.52
CA LYS A 193 6.75 -29.98 -13.66
C LYS A 193 7.03 -30.39 -15.11
N ASP A 194 6.15 -30.04 -16.04
CA ASP A 194 6.32 -30.34 -17.46
C ASP A 194 7.59 -29.70 -18.04
N ILE A 195 7.91 -28.48 -17.59
CA ILE A 195 9.14 -27.79 -18.00
C ILE A 195 10.37 -28.52 -17.45
N ALA A 196 10.35 -28.96 -16.19
CA ALA A 196 11.43 -29.75 -15.61
C ALA A 196 11.63 -31.06 -16.38
N GLU A 197 10.55 -31.79 -16.66
CA GLU A 197 10.57 -33.04 -17.44
C GLU A 197 11.13 -32.82 -18.85
N HIS A 198 10.69 -31.77 -19.55
CA HIS A 198 11.20 -31.41 -20.87
C HIS A 198 12.70 -31.09 -20.87
N LEU A 199 13.19 -30.46 -19.80
CA LEU A 199 14.62 -30.18 -19.61
C LEU A 199 15.42 -31.39 -19.09
N GLY A 200 14.76 -32.50 -18.75
CA GLY A 200 15.37 -33.68 -18.13
C GLY A 200 15.85 -33.43 -16.70
N LEU A 201 15.17 -32.55 -15.97
CA LEU A 201 15.42 -32.20 -14.57
C LEU A 201 14.38 -32.86 -13.66
N VAL A 202 14.75 -33.10 -12.40
CA VAL A 202 13.82 -33.58 -11.37
C VAL A 202 12.82 -32.47 -10.97
N ASP A 203 13.33 -31.25 -10.85
CA ASP A 203 12.59 -30.04 -10.50
C ASP A 203 13.30 -28.80 -11.08
N LEU A 204 12.58 -27.69 -11.17
CA LEU A 204 13.16 -26.41 -11.57
C LEU A 204 13.91 -25.70 -10.44
N GLN A 205 13.76 -26.16 -9.19
CA GLN A 205 14.38 -25.53 -8.03
C GLN A 205 15.91 -25.55 -8.11
N ARG A 206 16.50 -26.69 -8.54
CA ARG A 206 17.95 -26.77 -8.76
C ARG A 206 18.43 -25.84 -9.86
N LEU A 207 17.66 -25.72 -10.94
CA LEU A 207 17.98 -24.80 -12.02
C LEU A 207 17.95 -23.35 -11.53
N ALA A 208 16.91 -22.97 -10.78
CA ALA A 208 16.78 -21.65 -10.18
C ALA A 208 17.95 -21.34 -9.22
N TYR A 209 18.35 -22.31 -8.40
CA TYR A 209 19.52 -22.18 -7.52
C TYR A 209 20.83 -21.94 -8.29
N VAL A 210 21.07 -22.68 -9.39
CA VAL A 210 22.25 -22.48 -10.23
C VAL A 210 22.25 -21.08 -10.86
N LEU A 211 21.09 -20.63 -11.36
CA LEU A 211 20.94 -19.30 -11.97
C LEU A 211 21.14 -18.18 -10.94
N SER A 212 20.63 -18.34 -9.72
CA SER A 212 20.77 -17.34 -8.64
C SER A 212 22.24 -17.19 -8.21
N ARG A 213 22.96 -18.31 -8.04
CA ARG A 213 24.40 -18.32 -7.69
C ARG A 213 25.28 -17.68 -8.75
N THR A 214 24.95 -17.91 -10.02
CA THR A 214 25.73 -17.39 -11.14
C THR A 214 25.33 -15.99 -11.58
N LYS A 215 24.29 -15.40 -10.95
CA LYS A 215 23.75 -14.08 -11.27
C LYS A 215 23.47 -13.90 -12.77
N GLY A 216 22.94 -14.96 -13.40
CA GLY A 216 22.62 -14.97 -14.83
C GLY A 216 23.82 -14.96 -15.79
N LYS A 217 25.04 -15.25 -15.32
CA LYS A 217 26.24 -15.32 -16.17
C LYS A 217 26.33 -16.60 -17.01
N LEU A 218 25.56 -17.62 -16.67
CA LEU A 218 25.48 -18.87 -17.44
C LEU A 218 24.39 -18.78 -18.49
N THR A 219 24.62 -19.43 -19.64
CA THR A 219 23.55 -19.68 -20.59
C THR A 219 22.56 -20.71 -20.02
N LEU A 220 21.31 -20.71 -20.51
CA LEU A 220 20.31 -21.68 -20.05
C LEU A 220 20.77 -23.14 -20.24
N PRO A 221 21.32 -23.55 -21.40
CA PRO A 221 21.85 -24.90 -21.57
C PRO A 221 22.92 -25.28 -20.54
N ASP A 222 23.87 -24.38 -20.27
CA ASP A 222 24.95 -24.64 -19.29
C ASP A 222 24.39 -24.76 -17.87
N ALA A 223 23.41 -23.91 -17.53
CA ALA A 223 22.73 -23.97 -16.23
C ALA A 223 21.96 -25.29 -16.06
N VAL A 224 21.31 -25.80 -17.11
CA VAL A 224 20.60 -27.08 -17.10
C VAL A 224 21.57 -28.25 -16.93
N ILE A 225 22.70 -28.26 -17.66
CA ILE A 225 23.74 -29.30 -17.49
C ILE A 225 24.20 -29.33 -16.03
N ARG A 226 24.51 -28.16 -15.46
CA ARG A 226 24.99 -28.06 -14.08
C ARG A 226 23.93 -28.46 -13.04
N ALA A 227 22.66 -28.16 -13.30
CA ALA A 227 21.55 -28.59 -12.44
C ALA A 227 21.37 -30.11 -12.43
N LYS A 228 21.70 -30.82 -13.52
CA LYS A 228 21.68 -32.30 -13.62
C LYS A 228 22.82 -32.97 -12.87
N GLU A 229 23.99 -32.32 -12.80
CA GLU A 229 25.21 -32.98 -12.31
C GLU A 229 25.21 -33.25 -10.80
N HIS A 230 24.28 -32.67 -10.02
CA HIS A 230 24.00 -32.84 -8.57
C HIS A 230 25.18 -32.64 -7.58
N ARG A 231 26.43 -32.93 -7.98
CA ARG A 231 27.64 -32.95 -7.16
C ARG A 231 28.22 -31.56 -6.89
N ASP A 232 27.91 -30.60 -7.76
CA ASP A 232 28.38 -29.20 -7.68
C ASP A 232 27.51 -28.30 -6.80
N ILE A 233 26.37 -28.83 -6.32
CA ILE A 233 25.40 -28.07 -5.53
C ILE A 233 25.68 -28.35 -4.05
N GLY A 234 26.28 -27.39 -3.35
CA GLY A 234 26.49 -27.49 -1.91
C GLY A 234 25.15 -27.67 -1.19
N TYR A 235 24.90 -28.89 -0.69
CA TYR A 235 23.61 -29.35 -0.17
C TYR A 235 22.98 -28.36 0.82
N LEU A 236 23.74 -27.90 1.82
CA LEU A 236 23.27 -26.94 2.82
C LEU A 236 22.80 -25.63 2.18
N SER A 237 23.61 -25.04 1.30
CA SER A 237 23.23 -23.78 0.64
C SER A 237 22.05 -23.91 -0.35
N PHE A 238 21.81 -25.12 -0.86
CA PHE A 238 20.61 -25.40 -1.65
C PHE A 238 19.37 -25.57 -0.76
N GLN A 239 19.52 -26.19 0.42
CA GLN A 239 18.43 -26.23 1.42
C GLN A 239 18.06 -24.83 1.91
N GLU A 240 19.05 -23.98 2.25
CA GLU A 240 18.83 -22.58 2.62
C GLU A 240 18.09 -21.80 1.52
N PHE A 241 18.36 -22.10 0.25
CA PHE A 241 17.62 -21.54 -0.89
C PHE A 241 16.18 -22.06 -0.96
N LEU A 242 15.97 -23.37 -0.76
CA LEU A 242 14.63 -23.97 -0.80
C LEU A 242 13.74 -23.54 0.36
N GLU A 243 14.31 -23.24 1.53
CA GLU A 243 13.62 -22.62 2.66
C GLU A 243 13.01 -21.26 2.28
N GLU A 244 13.41 -20.67 1.15
CA GLU A 244 12.73 -19.50 0.61
C GLU A 244 11.35 -19.76 0.04
N PHE A 245 11.16 -20.94 -0.54
CA PHE A 245 9.99 -21.31 -1.33
C PHE A 245 9.19 -22.45 -0.69
N ALA A 246 9.65 -22.96 0.45
CA ALA A 246 9.02 -24.07 1.16
C ALA A 246 7.57 -23.72 1.56
N THR A 247 6.63 -24.54 1.09
CA THR A 247 5.19 -24.43 1.36
C THR A 247 4.78 -24.98 2.72
N ASN A 248 5.72 -25.59 3.46
CA ASN A 248 5.45 -26.00 4.83
C ASN A 248 5.25 -24.76 5.66
N THR A 249 4.07 -24.66 6.28
CA THR A 249 3.56 -23.67 7.23
C THR A 249 4.50 -23.34 8.40
N SER A 250 5.68 -23.94 8.47
CA SER A 250 6.78 -23.43 9.27
C SER A 250 7.31 -22.19 8.58
N ILE A 251 6.68 -21.06 8.91
CA ILE A 251 7.34 -19.77 8.89
C ILE A 251 8.78 -20.03 9.33
N THR A 252 9.73 -19.78 8.43
CA THR A 252 11.17 -20.08 8.52
C THR A 252 11.67 -20.06 9.97
N GLU A 253 12.60 -20.95 10.35
CA GLU A 253 13.17 -21.10 11.71
C GLU A 253 13.54 -19.79 12.45
N SER A 254 13.66 -18.67 11.74
CA SER A 254 13.86 -17.32 12.29
C SER A 254 12.60 -16.59 12.78
N GLN A 255 11.37 -17.05 12.50
CA GLN A 255 10.14 -16.31 12.76
C GLN A 255 8.97 -17.23 13.14
N THR A 256 8.94 -17.72 14.36
CA THR A 256 7.83 -18.54 14.83
C THR A 256 6.65 -17.65 15.26
N PHE A 257 5.58 -17.60 14.45
CA PHE A 257 4.26 -17.16 14.91
C PHE A 257 3.63 -18.30 15.72
N SER A 258 2.96 -17.99 16.83
CA SER A 258 2.15 -19.02 17.50
C SER A 258 0.96 -19.39 16.61
N PRO A 259 0.53 -20.68 16.58
CA PRO A 259 -0.66 -21.09 15.84
C PRO A 259 -1.89 -20.24 16.15
N ASP A 260 -2.07 -19.88 17.43
CA ASP A 260 -3.16 -19.00 17.88
C ASP A 260 -3.07 -17.59 17.27
N SER A 261 -1.86 -17.03 17.16
CA SER A 261 -1.68 -15.69 16.56
C SER A 261 -2.02 -15.70 15.07
N LEU A 262 -1.65 -16.78 14.37
CA LEU A 262 -1.94 -16.94 12.95
C LEU A 262 -3.43 -17.16 12.71
N ALA A 263 -4.08 -18.01 13.52
CA ALA A 263 -5.52 -18.23 13.48
C ALA A 263 -6.28 -16.94 13.78
N ASN A 264 -5.89 -16.20 14.82
CA ASN A 264 -6.50 -14.92 15.15
C ASN A 264 -6.37 -13.90 14.02
N TYR A 265 -5.20 -13.84 13.36
CA TYR A 265 -5.01 -13.00 12.19
C TYR A 265 -5.96 -13.40 11.05
N ILE A 266 -6.00 -14.68 10.67
CA ILE A 266 -6.85 -15.16 9.56
C ILE A 266 -8.34 -14.93 9.85
N THR A 267 -8.78 -15.11 11.10
CA THR A 267 -10.20 -15.01 11.47
C THR A 267 -10.66 -13.57 11.66
N HIS A 268 -9.82 -12.68 12.20
CA HIS A 268 -10.25 -11.35 12.65
C HIS A 268 -9.59 -10.19 11.90
N ALA A 269 -8.61 -10.42 11.03
CA ALA A 269 -7.99 -9.34 10.29
C ALA A 269 -9.00 -8.75 9.28
N PRO A 270 -9.33 -7.44 9.38
CA PRO A 270 -9.98 -6.76 8.27
C PRO A 270 -9.04 -6.78 7.05
N PRO A 271 -9.48 -6.33 5.85
CA PRO A 271 -8.59 -6.12 4.72
C PRO A 271 -7.54 -5.04 5.07
N LEU A 272 -6.41 -5.49 5.62
CA LEU A 272 -5.31 -4.63 6.06
C LEU A 272 -4.50 -4.16 4.85
N ASP A 273 -3.94 -2.96 4.94
CA ASP A 273 -2.85 -2.58 4.03
C ASP A 273 -1.69 -3.57 4.22
N PRO A 274 -1.01 -4.03 3.15
CA PRO A 274 0.13 -4.94 3.25
C PRO A 274 1.20 -4.49 4.25
N ARG A 275 1.48 -3.19 4.33
CA ARG A 275 2.47 -2.64 5.27
C ARG A 275 1.97 -2.70 6.71
N VAL A 276 0.68 -2.47 6.92
CA VAL A 276 0.06 -2.58 8.24
C VAL A 276 -0.03 -4.04 8.67
N SER A 277 -0.40 -4.95 7.75
CA SER A 277 -0.35 -6.39 7.96
C SER A 277 1.06 -6.83 8.39
N GLU A 278 2.09 -6.39 7.65
CA GLU A 278 3.48 -6.71 7.96
C GLU A 278 3.85 -6.20 9.36
N LEU A 279 3.46 -4.97 9.68
CA LEU A 279 3.73 -4.37 10.98
C LEU A 279 3.07 -5.16 12.12
N VAL A 280 1.77 -5.42 12.06
CA VAL A 280 1.06 -6.10 13.16
C VAL A 280 1.52 -7.54 13.33
N LEU A 281 1.87 -8.22 12.23
CA LEU A 281 2.46 -9.55 12.27
C LEU A 281 3.89 -9.53 12.83
N GLN A 282 4.72 -8.54 12.51
CA GLN A 282 6.03 -8.39 13.18
C GLN A 282 5.88 -8.24 14.71
N PHE A 283 4.86 -7.51 15.17
CA PHE A 283 4.55 -7.48 16.60
C PHE A 283 4.10 -8.84 17.15
N THR A 284 3.50 -9.73 16.35
CA THR A 284 3.06 -11.06 16.81
C THR A 284 4.17 -12.12 16.76
N ALA A 285 5.21 -11.89 15.96
CA ALA A 285 6.37 -12.78 15.87
C ALA A 285 7.10 -12.89 17.22
N THR A 286 7.46 -14.12 17.61
CA THR A 286 8.10 -14.36 18.90
C THR A 286 9.62 -14.09 18.89
N SER A 287 10.23 -13.77 17.76
CA SER A 287 11.69 -13.68 17.62
C SER A 287 12.23 -12.27 17.35
N GLN A 288 11.37 -11.24 17.28
CA GLN A 288 11.79 -9.91 16.84
C GLN A 288 11.88 -8.89 17.97
N ASP A 289 13.11 -8.42 18.23
CA ASP A 289 13.41 -7.30 19.12
C ASP A 289 13.11 -5.93 18.48
N ASN A 290 13.12 -5.88 17.15
CA ASN A 290 12.82 -4.68 16.37
C ASN A 290 11.72 -4.98 15.35
N VAL A 291 10.73 -4.09 15.27
CA VAL A 291 9.70 -4.08 14.24
C VAL A 291 10.09 -3.05 13.19
N TYR A 292 9.92 -3.35 11.91
CA TYR A 292 10.30 -2.48 10.81
C TYR A 292 9.06 -1.96 10.09
N MET A 293 9.03 -0.65 9.81
CA MET A 293 8.00 -0.05 8.99
C MET A 293 8.64 0.59 7.75
N TYR A 294 8.12 0.28 6.56
CA TYR A 294 8.66 0.77 5.29
C TYR A 294 7.68 1.75 4.65
N LEU A 295 7.85 3.04 4.92
CA LEU A 295 6.95 4.06 4.40
C LEU A 295 7.09 4.18 2.88
N PRO A 296 5.97 4.25 2.14
CA PRO A 296 6.04 4.36 0.70
C PRO A 296 6.67 5.69 0.30
N CYS A 297 7.37 5.68 -0.84
CA CYS A 297 8.01 6.88 -1.38
C CYS A 297 6.92 7.79 -1.97
N LEU A 298 6.51 8.81 -1.20
CA LEU A 298 5.55 9.81 -1.66
C LEU A 298 6.15 10.67 -2.76
N ILE A 299 5.29 11.22 -3.60
CA ILE A 299 5.69 12.10 -4.70
C ILE A 299 5.79 13.52 -4.14
N ASP A 300 6.87 13.75 -3.41
CA ASP A 300 7.21 15.00 -2.74
C ASP A 300 8.45 15.64 -3.37
N ASP A 301 8.80 16.87 -2.97
CA ASP A 301 10.03 17.53 -3.41
C ASP A 301 11.27 16.92 -2.70
N PRO A 302 12.19 16.22 -3.40
CA PRO A 302 13.35 15.57 -2.82
C PRO A 302 14.39 16.57 -2.30
N SER A 303 14.31 17.84 -2.71
CA SER A 303 15.16 18.92 -2.18
C SER A 303 14.72 19.39 -0.79
N ARG A 304 13.49 19.02 -0.36
CA ARG A 304 12.94 19.30 0.97
C ARG A 304 13.03 18.07 1.87
N SER A 305 12.77 18.29 3.17
CA SER A 305 12.55 17.20 4.12
C SER A 305 11.42 16.27 3.66
N SER A 306 11.38 15.03 4.15
CA SER A 306 10.30 14.12 3.78
C SER A 306 8.94 14.67 4.16
N ALA A 307 7.95 14.49 3.27
CA ALA A 307 6.56 14.75 3.58
C ALA A 307 6.06 13.97 4.81
N TRP A 308 6.67 12.82 5.13
CA TRP A 308 6.34 12.04 6.33
C TRP A 308 6.70 12.73 7.65
N LEU A 309 7.56 13.76 7.67
CA LEU A 309 7.94 14.36 8.95
C LEU A 309 6.77 15.03 9.68
N VAL A 310 5.74 15.47 8.95
CA VAL A 310 4.61 16.24 9.51
C VAL A 310 3.79 15.45 10.55
N CYS A 311 3.69 14.13 10.39
CA CYS A 311 2.85 13.26 11.22
C CYS A 311 3.66 12.23 12.02
N THR A 312 4.89 12.59 12.42
CA THR A 312 5.78 11.67 13.15
C THR A 312 5.22 11.30 14.52
N LYS A 313 4.57 12.24 15.23
CA LYS A 313 3.95 12.00 16.55
C LYS A 313 2.79 11.01 16.44
N GLU A 314 1.93 11.19 15.45
CA GLU A 314 0.77 10.34 15.17
C GLU A 314 1.20 8.92 14.79
N ARG A 315 2.27 8.77 13.98
CA ARG A 315 2.84 7.44 13.68
C ARG A 315 3.45 6.80 14.91
N SER A 316 4.13 7.56 15.76
CA SER A 316 4.65 7.08 17.04
C SER A 316 3.54 6.52 17.93
N PHE A 317 2.42 7.24 18.04
CA PHE A 317 1.22 6.76 18.70
C PHE A 317 0.71 5.46 18.05
N ALA A 318 0.53 5.44 16.73
CA ALA A 318 0.03 4.28 15.99
C ALA A 318 0.87 3.01 16.24
N TYR A 319 2.20 3.13 16.18
CA TYR A 319 3.13 2.01 16.39
C TYR A 319 3.18 1.52 17.83
N SER A 320 2.74 2.35 18.79
CA SER A 320 2.71 1.99 20.21
C SER A 320 1.46 1.19 20.60
N ILE A 321 0.39 1.24 19.81
CA ILE A 321 -0.88 0.56 20.10
C ILE A 321 -0.69 -0.95 20.37
N PRO A 322 0.01 -1.74 19.50
CA PRO A 322 0.20 -3.16 19.75
C PRO A 322 1.05 -3.43 21.00
N ASN A 323 1.97 -2.54 21.36
CA ASN A 323 2.82 -2.66 22.54
C ASN A 323 2.05 -2.44 23.85
N HIS A 324 1.01 -1.61 23.84
CA HIS A 324 0.24 -1.28 25.03
C HIS A 324 -1.01 -2.15 25.21
N LEU A 325 -1.60 -2.66 24.12
CA LEU A 325 -2.85 -3.41 24.19
C LEU A 325 -2.70 -4.93 24.13
N ARG A 326 -1.56 -5.46 23.67
CA ARG A 326 -1.41 -6.92 23.54
C ARG A 326 -0.84 -7.54 24.80
N ASP A 327 -1.45 -8.65 25.21
CA ASP A 327 -0.92 -9.50 26.25
C ASP A 327 0.42 -10.11 25.79
N ARG A 328 1.52 -9.72 26.44
CA ARG A 328 2.85 -10.30 26.23
C ARG A 328 3.39 -10.88 27.54
N PRO A 329 4.19 -11.96 27.48
CA PRO A 329 4.93 -12.44 28.64
C PRO A 329 5.78 -11.30 29.22
N GLN A 330 5.70 -11.06 30.54
CA GLN A 330 6.37 -9.93 31.21
C GLN A 330 7.90 -9.93 31.06
N GLU A 331 8.50 -11.07 30.70
CA GLU A 331 9.94 -11.27 30.63
C GLU A 331 10.59 -10.75 29.34
N ARG A 332 9.82 -10.28 28.35
CA ARG A 332 10.37 -9.80 27.08
C ARG A 332 10.29 -8.28 26.94
N PRO A 333 11.38 -7.62 26.48
CA PRO A 333 11.36 -6.19 26.22
C PRO A 333 10.32 -5.87 25.14
N ARG A 334 9.70 -4.70 25.25
CA ARG A 334 8.79 -4.19 24.23
C ARG A 334 9.62 -3.80 22.99
N PRO A 335 9.27 -4.29 21.80
CA PRO A 335 10.04 -4.03 20.61
C PRO A 335 9.88 -2.55 20.23
N THR A 336 10.96 -1.98 19.75
CA THR A 336 10.96 -0.65 19.14
C THR A 336 10.63 -0.76 17.66
N THR A 337 10.09 0.32 17.10
CA THR A 337 9.79 0.39 15.66
C THR A 337 10.85 1.21 14.95
N ALA A 338 11.49 0.62 13.94
CA ALA A 338 12.40 1.29 13.03
C ALA A 338 11.69 1.64 11.72
N GLU A 339 11.52 2.94 11.48
CA GLU A 339 10.88 3.48 10.30
C GLU A 339 11.90 3.74 9.18
N TYR A 340 11.66 3.17 8.00
CA TYR A 340 12.40 3.46 6.78
C TYR A 340 11.68 4.48 5.93
N TYR A 341 12.35 5.58 5.66
CA TYR A 341 11.84 6.65 4.82
C TYR A 341 12.97 7.44 4.15
N ARG A 342 12.60 8.36 3.26
CA ARG A 342 13.53 9.25 2.55
C ARG A 342 14.10 10.30 3.49
N ARG A 343 15.43 10.39 3.62
CA ARG A 343 16.10 11.58 4.18
C ARG A 343 17.11 12.12 3.18
N GLY A 344 16.79 13.29 2.63
CA GLY A 344 17.55 13.88 1.54
C GLY A 344 17.59 12.94 0.34
N ASP A 345 18.79 12.48 -0.01
CA ASP A 345 19.05 11.67 -1.20
C ASP A 345 19.06 10.15 -0.95
N ARG A 346 18.83 9.70 0.29
CA ARG A 346 18.95 8.30 0.72
C ARG A 346 17.69 7.81 1.44
N ILE A 347 17.56 6.49 1.55
CA ILE A 347 16.66 5.82 2.48
C ILE A 347 17.43 5.56 3.78
N ILE A 348 16.85 5.94 4.91
CA ILE A 348 17.44 5.72 6.23
C ILE A 348 16.44 5.02 7.14
N ALA A 349 16.94 4.42 8.23
CA ALA A 349 16.12 3.97 9.34
C ALA A 349 16.13 5.02 10.46
N GLN A 350 14.98 5.30 11.04
CA GLN A 350 14.83 6.07 12.27
C GLN A 350 14.13 5.21 13.32
N GLN A 351 14.70 5.12 14.52
CA GLN A 351 14.02 4.50 15.64
C GLN A 351 12.92 5.43 16.15
N ILE A 352 11.72 4.89 16.28
CA ILE A 352 10.56 5.56 16.84
C ILE A 352 10.43 5.14 18.30
N CYS A 353 10.52 6.12 19.19
CA CYS A 353 10.41 5.90 20.63
C CYS A 353 8.98 5.47 20.98
N ILE A 354 8.85 4.36 21.72
CA ILE A 354 7.56 3.94 22.23
C ILE A 354 7.25 4.79 23.48
N PRO A 355 6.12 5.52 23.53
CA PRO A 355 5.74 6.32 24.68
C PRO A 355 5.53 5.44 25.93
N SER A 356 5.74 6.04 27.11
CA SER A 356 5.41 5.38 28.37
C SER A 356 3.91 5.08 28.45
N PRO A 357 3.44 4.18 29.34
CA PRO A 357 2.02 3.93 29.50
C PRO A 357 1.20 5.17 29.84
N ASP A 358 1.80 6.15 30.54
CA ASP A 358 1.12 7.39 30.93
C ASP A 358 1.03 8.35 29.73
N ASP A 359 2.14 8.56 29.03
CA ASP A 359 2.18 9.38 27.81
C ASP A 359 1.27 8.80 26.73
N PHE A 360 1.19 7.47 26.61
CA PHE A 360 0.30 6.80 25.66
C PHE A 360 -1.17 7.09 25.97
N ARG A 361 -1.56 7.11 27.25
CA ARG A 361 -2.93 7.46 27.65
C ARG A 361 -3.21 8.93 27.34
N VAL A 362 -2.29 9.83 27.66
CA VAL A 362 -2.41 11.26 27.33
C VAL A 362 -2.57 11.46 25.82
N GLN A 363 -1.66 10.89 25.02
CA GLN A 363 -1.74 10.94 23.55
C GLN A 363 -3.05 10.37 23.01
N SER A 364 -3.57 9.30 23.60
CA SER A 364 -4.86 8.72 23.18
C SER A 364 -6.03 9.68 23.40
N THR A 365 -6.05 10.38 24.54
CA THR A 365 -7.08 11.35 24.88
C THR A 365 -6.95 12.62 24.05
N GLU A 366 -5.73 13.13 23.85
CA GLU A 366 -5.47 14.31 23.02
C GLU A 366 -5.86 14.07 21.56
N LEU A 367 -5.46 12.93 20.99
CA LEU A 367 -5.84 12.58 19.62
C LEU A 367 -7.36 12.41 19.50
N LEU A 368 -8.01 11.78 20.48
CA LEU A 368 -9.47 11.66 20.52
C LEU A 368 -10.16 13.03 20.53
N ALA A 369 -9.77 13.90 21.47
CA ALA A 369 -10.34 15.24 21.59
C ALA A 369 -10.15 16.04 20.29
N LYS A 370 -8.97 15.94 19.68
CA LYS A 370 -8.68 16.58 18.39
C LYS A 370 -9.59 16.05 17.28
N VAL A 371 -9.73 14.74 17.11
CA VAL A 371 -10.61 14.21 16.03
C VAL A 371 -12.10 14.50 16.30
N GLN A 372 -12.53 14.49 17.56
CA GLN A 372 -13.90 14.86 17.95
C GLN A 372 -14.20 16.31 17.62
N ALA A 373 -13.31 17.24 17.98
CA ALA A 373 -13.47 18.66 17.68
C ALA A 373 -13.64 18.92 16.18
N PHE A 374 -12.89 18.20 15.32
CA PHE A 374 -13.06 18.29 13.87
C PHE A 374 -14.39 17.68 13.40
N ALA A 375 -14.76 16.50 13.91
CA ALA A 375 -16.02 15.86 13.56
C ALA A 375 -17.23 16.74 13.91
N GLU A 376 -17.19 17.44 15.06
CA GLU A 376 -18.23 18.36 15.50
C GLU A 376 -18.24 19.66 14.70
N THR A 377 -17.07 20.29 14.52
CA THR A 377 -16.95 21.59 13.83
C THR A 377 -17.37 21.50 12.36
N PHE A 378 -17.12 20.35 11.72
CA PHE A 378 -17.38 20.13 10.31
C PHE A 378 -18.49 19.10 10.08
N ALA A 379 -19.40 18.89 11.03
CA ALA A 379 -20.45 17.87 10.98
C ALA A 379 -21.36 17.97 9.74
N ASP A 380 -21.55 19.17 9.19
CA ASP A 380 -22.37 19.42 8.00
C ASP A 380 -21.67 19.04 6.67
N TYR A 381 -20.40 18.63 6.74
CA TYR A 381 -19.59 18.27 5.57
C TYR A 381 -19.45 16.76 5.41
N PRO A 382 -19.25 16.23 4.18
CA PRO A 382 -18.95 14.82 3.99
C PRO A 382 -17.66 14.39 4.70
N GLU A 383 -17.62 13.16 5.18
CA GLU A 383 -16.48 12.59 5.94
C GLU A 383 -15.13 12.79 5.24
N HIS A 384 -15.04 12.55 3.92
CA HIS A 384 -13.80 12.75 3.15
C HIS A 384 -13.29 14.21 3.17
N VAL A 385 -14.19 15.19 3.28
CA VAL A 385 -13.84 16.61 3.41
C VAL A 385 -13.32 16.89 4.81
N ILE A 386 -14.00 16.38 5.85
CA ILE A 386 -13.60 16.53 7.26
C ILE A 386 -12.16 16.05 7.44
N TRP A 387 -11.85 14.84 6.97
CA TRP A 387 -10.52 14.25 7.09
C TRP A 387 -9.45 15.03 6.32
N ARG A 388 -9.80 15.57 5.14
CA ARG A 388 -8.88 16.40 4.36
C ARG A 388 -8.57 17.73 5.05
N VAL A 389 -9.58 18.36 5.65
CA VAL A 389 -9.41 19.58 6.45
C VAL A 389 -8.58 19.30 7.70
N TYR A 390 -8.81 18.15 8.38
CA TYR A 390 -7.95 17.68 9.46
C TYR A 390 -6.49 17.60 9.01
N ALA A 391 -6.22 16.93 7.89
CA ALA A 391 -4.85 16.78 7.40
C ALA A 391 -4.20 18.11 7.03
N LEU A 392 -4.94 19.05 6.45
CA LEU A 392 -4.45 20.40 6.18
C LEU A 392 -4.13 21.17 7.46
N ALA A 393 -4.98 21.08 8.46
CA ALA A 393 -4.77 21.70 9.76
C ALA A 393 -3.52 21.15 10.45
N ASP A 394 -3.30 19.83 10.35
CA ASP A 394 -2.15 19.16 10.94
C ASP A 394 -0.84 19.58 10.27
N VAL A 395 -0.84 19.64 8.92
CA VAL A 395 0.28 20.21 8.16
C VAL A 395 0.51 21.67 8.56
N TYR A 396 -0.53 22.48 8.66
CA TYR A 396 -0.43 23.89 9.04
C TYR A 396 0.23 24.05 10.42
N ARG A 397 -0.24 23.32 11.44
CA ARG A 397 0.33 23.32 12.79
C ARG A 397 1.78 22.89 12.80
N TRP A 398 2.14 21.83 12.05
CA TRP A 398 3.54 21.40 11.96
C TRP A 398 4.47 22.51 11.47
N TYR A 399 4.03 23.36 10.54
CA TYR A 399 4.83 24.51 10.11
C TYR A 399 5.01 25.52 11.25
N LEU A 400 3.96 25.83 12.00
CA LEU A 400 4.03 26.72 13.18
C LEU A 400 4.99 26.17 14.25
N ASP A 401 4.81 24.91 14.66
CA ASP A 401 5.63 24.23 15.67
C ASP A 401 7.12 24.21 15.30
N ASN A 402 7.42 24.23 14.00
CA ASN A 402 8.79 24.19 13.48
C ASN A 402 9.30 25.57 13.04
N SER A 403 8.62 26.65 13.45
CA SER A 403 8.98 28.04 13.13
C SER A 403 9.15 28.30 11.62
N LYS A 404 8.30 27.67 10.80
CA LYS A 404 8.27 27.84 9.35
C LYS A 404 6.99 28.59 8.95
N PRO A 405 7.03 29.39 7.87
CA PRO A 405 5.83 30.06 7.38
C PRO A 405 4.80 29.01 6.93
N PRO A 406 3.59 29.00 7.51
CA PRO A 406 2.59 28.02 7.14
C PRO A 406 2.05 28.26 5.72
N PRO A 407 1.37 27.27 5.10
CA PRO A 407 0.80 27.42 3.77
C PRO A 407 -0.16 28.62 3.68
N SER A 408 -0.05 29.39 2.59
CA SER A 408 -0.95 30.53 2.38
C SER A 408 -2.39 30.07 2.12
N ARG A 409 -3.37 30.95 2.34
CA ARG A 409 -4.77 30.67 2.05
C ARG A 409 -4.98 30.24 0.59
N GLU A 410 -4.29 30.86 -0.36
CA GLU A 410 -4.37 30.48 -1.78
C GLU A 410 -3.89 29.03 -2.00
N MET A 411 -2.80 28.63 -1.34
CA MET A 411 -2.27 27.26 -1.42
C MET A 411 -3.26 26.25 -0.82
N MET A 412 -3.81 26.55 0.35
CA MET A 412 -4.82 25.71 0.99
C MET A 412 -6.07 25.57 0.13
N THR A 413 -6.54 26.66 -0.50
CA THR A 413 -7.66 26.62 -1.46
C THR A 413 -7.34 25.68 -2.62
N ARG A 414 -6.15 25.75 -3.22
CA ARG A 414 -5.75 24.84 -4.32
C ARG A 414 -5.70 23.38 -3.87
N LEU A 415 -5.20 23.09 -2.67
CA LEU A 415 -5.15 21.74 -2.12
C LEU A 415 -6.53 21.18 -1.78
N MET A 416 -7.52 22.03 -1.51
CA MET A 416 -8.90 21.65 -1.27
C MET A 416 -9.71 21.48 -2.56
N THR A 417 -9.46 22.31 -3.59
CA THR A 417 -10.23 22.29 -4.84
C THR A 417 -9.60 21.43 -5.94
N GLY A 418 -8.30 21.12 -5.84
CA GLY A 418 -7.58 20.41 -6.90
C GLY A 418 -7.27 21.30 -8.11
N LEU A 419 -7.73 22.55 -8.10
CA LEU A 419 -7.47 23.55 -9.12
C LEU A 419 -6.01 24.02 -9.01
N SER A 420 -5.12 23.28 -9.66
CA SER A 420 -3.74 23.70 -9.84
C SER A 420 -3.65 24.71 -10.99
N LYS A 421 -2.83 25.74 -10.85
CA LYS A 421 -2.38 26.52 -12.01
C LYS A 421 -1.70 25.57 -13.02
N PRO A 422 -1.68 25.88 -14.32
CA PRO A 422 -1.04 25.03 -15.35
C PRO A 422 0.44 24.70 -15.08
N ASN A 423 1.07 25.34 -14.08
CA ASN A 423 2.36 24.96 -13.54
C ASN A 423 2.24 24.76 -12.02
N SER A 424 1.81 23.57 -11.56
CA SER A 424 1.91 23.20 -10.14
C SER A 424 3.33 23.48 -9.65
N THR A 425 3.46 24.26 -8.59
CA THR A 425 4.79 24.56 -8.05
C THR A 425 5.33 23.31 -7.35
N ARG A 426 6.65 23.21 -7.20
CA ARG A 426 7.26 22.14 -6.38
C ARG A 426 6.72 22.15 -4.94
N GLU A 427 6.33 23.33 -4.47
CA GLU A 427 5.72 23.49 -3.16
C GLU A 427 4.31 22.91 -3.08
N ASP A 428 3.47 23.10 -4.10
CA ASP A 428 2.14 22.46 -4.16
C ASP A 428 2.26 20.93 -4.15
N ILE A 429 3.24 20.39 -4.89
CA ILE A 429 3.54 18.95 -4.91
C ILE A 429 3.94 18.46 -3.51
N HIS A 430 4.84 19.19 -2.84
CA HIS A 430 5.31 18.83 -1.51
C HIS A 430 4.20 18.90 -0.45
N LEU A 431 3.39 19.96 -0.46
CA LEU A 431 2.26 20.10 0.47
C LEU A 431 1.20 19.03 0.24
N SER A 432 0.89 18.71 -1.02
CA SER A 432 -0.03 17.61 -1.35
C SER A 432 0.48 16.29 -0.78
N ALA A 433 1.78 16.00 -0.92
CA ALA A 433 2.38 14.81 -0.32
C ALA A 433 2.32 14.82 1.22
N GLN A 434 2.45 15.98 1.88
CA GLN A 434 2.30 16.08 3.34
C GLN A 434 0.86 15.79 3.78
N VAL A 435 -0.14 16.34 3.10
CA VAL A 435 -1.55 16.02 3.36
C VAL A 435 -1.80 14.52 3.19
N GLN A 436 -1.28 13.90 2.12
CA GLN A 436 -1.35 12.46 1.91
C GLN A 436 -0.70 11.66 3.04
N ALA A 437 0.45 12.13 3.56
CA ALA A 437 1.16 11.49 4.66
C ALA A 437 0.31 11.47 5.94
N VAL A 438 -0.36 12.57 6.27
CA VAL A 438 -1.27 12.65 7.43
C VAL A 438 -2.46 11.72 7.25
N LEU A 439 -3.16 11.81 6.11
CA LEU A 439 -4.34 10.98 5.83
C LEU A 439 -4.02 9.49 5.88
N TYR A 440 -2.91 9.07 5.26
CA TYR A 440 -2.47 7.69 5.30
C TYR A 440 -2.05 7.27 6.71
N THR A 441 -1.46 8.16 7.50
CA THR A 441 -1.14 7.88 8.91
C THR A 441 -2.40 7.60 9.72
N LEU A 442 -3.45 8.40 9.58
CA LEU A 442 -4.74 8.12 10.25
C LEU A 442 -5.33 6.78 9.82
N ARG A 443 -5.22 6.44 8.53
CA ARG A 443 -5.64 5.14 8.02
C ARG A 443 -4.83 3.98 8.62
N MET A 444 -3.50 4.12 8.75
CA MET A 444 -2.67 3.14 9.45
C MET A 444 -3.10 3.00 10.91
N THR A 445 -3.31 4.12 11.61
CA THR A 445 -3.80 4.12 13.00
C THR A 445 -5.12 3.37 13.13
N LYS A 446 -6.10 3.65 12.26
CA LYS A 446 -7.38 2.93 12.20
C LYS A 446 -7.16 1.42 12.08
N GLN A 447 -6.38 0.99 11.09
CA GLN A 447 -6.19 -0.43 10.80
C GLN A 447 -5.46 -1.15 11.94
N ILE A 448 -4.40 -0.54 12.50
CA ILE A 448 -3.66 -1.09 13.65
C ILE A 448 -4.57 -1.17 14.87
N LEU A 449 -5.33 -0.11 15.16
CA LEU A 449 -6.22 -0.03 16.31
C LEU A 449 -7.32 -1.08 16.24
N VAL A 450 -8.06 -1.15 15.12
CA VAL A 450 -9.13 -2.13 14.92
C VAL A 450 -8.58 -3.55 15.06
N TYR A 451 -7.49 -3.89 14.35
CA TYR A 451 -6.89 -5.23 14.45
C TYR A 451 -6.47 -5.58 15.88
N THR A 452 -5.82 -4.64 16.57
CA THR A 452 -5.31 -4.89 17.93
C THR A 452 -6.45 -5.05 18.93
N ILE A 453 -7.51 -4.26 18.81
CA ILE A 453 -8.73 -4.39 19.63
C ILE A 453 -9.41 -5.74 19.37
N SER A 454 -9.51 -6.19 18.12
CA SER A 454 -10.14 -7.46 17.76
C SER A 454 -9.37 -8.69 18.24
N THR A 455 -8.09 -8.54 18.55
CA THR A 455 -7.19 -9.67 18.91
C THR A 455 -6.71 -9.65 20.36
N THR A 456 -6.94 -8.57 21.09
CA THR A 456 -6.61 -8.49 22.52
C THR A 456 -7.68 -9.17 23.38
N LYS A 457 -7.25 -9.78 24.50
CA LYS A 457 -8.15 -10.29 25.54
C LYS A 457 -8.51 -9.22 26.56
N THR A 458 -7.60 -8.27 26.77
CA THR A 458 -7.80 -7.12 27.65
C THR A 458 -8.44 -6.01 26.81
N GLY A 459 -9.76 -5.87 26.95
CA GLY A 459 -10.52 -4.89 26.15
C GLY A 459 -9.90 -3.48 26.19
N PRO A 460 -10.02 -2.69 25.11
CA PRO A 460 -9.42 -1.35 25.05
C PRO A 460 -10.01 -0.40 26.09
N SER A 461 -9.24 0.64 26.44
CA SER A 461 -9.75 1.79 27.19
C SER A 461 -10.84 2.52 26.40
N GLU A 462 -11.70 3.28 27.10
CA GLU A 462 -12.80 4.00 26.46
C GLU A 462 -12.33 5.00 25.38
N PRO A 463 -11.27 5.81 25.60
CA PRO A 463 -10.78 6.71 24.56
C PRO A 463 -10.37 5.99 23.27
N LEU A 464 -9.81 4.78 23.38
CA LEU A 464 -9.39 3.99 22.22
C LEU A 464 -10.59 3.39 21.46
N LYS A 465 -11.68 3.04 22.16
CA LYS A 465 -12.93 2.60 21.50
C LYS A 465 -13.58 3.74 20.74
N GLU A 466 -13.70 4.90 21.37
CA GLU A 466 -14.27 6.09 20.74
C GLU A 466 -13.42 6.54 19.55
N LEU A 467 -12.09 6.53 19.69
CA LEU A 467 -11.17 6.83 18.61
C LEU A 467 -11.33 5.84 17.44
N ALA A 468 -11.44 4.53 17.72
CA ALA A 468 -11.69 3.53 16.70
C ALA A 468 -13.03 3.76 15.98
N SER A 469 -14.07 4.17 16.73
CA SER A 469 -15.38 4.52 16.19
C SER A 469 -15.31 5.72 15.24
N ILE A 470 -14.65 6.81 15.64
CA ILE A 470 -14.52 8.00 14.79
C ILE A 470 -13.67 7.69 13.57
N LEU A 471 -12.51 7.04 13.72
CA LEU A 471 -11.66 6.63 12.61
C LEU A 471 -12.36 5.63 11.66
N SER A 472 -13.43 4.96 12.09
CA SER A 472 -14.21 4.07 11.22
C SER A 472 -14.84 4.83 10.04
N THR A 473 -15.11 6.12 10.19
CA THR A 473 -15.59 7.05 9.15
C THR A 473 -14.55 7.40 8.08
N LEU A 474 -13.27 7.03 8.26
CA LEU A 474 -12.26 7.24 7.22
C LEU A 474 -12.66 6.46 5.96
N PRO A 475 -12.83 7.15 4.81
CA PRO A 475 -13.24 6.52 3.58
C PRO A 475 -12.12 5.67 2.95
N PRO A 476 -12.43 4.86 1.93
CA PRO A 476 -11.44 4.16 1.12
C PRO A 476 -10.38 5.09 0.50
N ILE A 477 -9.19 4.57 0.19
CA ILE A 477 -8.04 5.33 -0.33
C ILE A 477 -8.41 6.19 -1.55
N ALA A 478 -9.24 5.68 -2.45
CA ALA A 478 -9.68 6.39 -3.66
C ALA A 478 -10.44 7.69 -3.36
N GLN A 479 -11.27 7.69 -2.31
CA GLN A 479 -12.00 8.88 -1.88
C GLN A 479 -11.18 9.74 -0.91
N LEU A 480 -10.31 9.12 -0.11
CA LEU A 480 -9.46 9.80 0.87
C LEU A 480 -8.37 10.63 0.18
N ILE A 481 -7.78 10.10 -0.89
CA ILE A 481 -6.68 10.73 -1.64
C ILE A 481 -7.08 10.80 -3.12
N PRO A 482 -8.05 11.65 -3.49
CA PRO A 482 -8.50 11.78 -4.87
C PRO A 482 -7.44 12.49 -5.72
N SER A 483 -7.52 12.29 -7.04
CA SER A 483 -6.80 13.09 -8.01
C SER A 483 -7.25 14.56 -7.99
N GLY A 484 -6.46 15.45 -8.61
CA GLY A 484 -6.84 16.86 -8.70
C GLY A 484 -8.17 17.08 -9.43
N PHE A 485 -8.44 16.28 -10.48
CA PHE A 485 -9.70 16.32 -11.22
C PHE A 485 -10.89 15.83 -10.39
N GLU A 486 -10.75 14.67 -9.74
CA GLU A 486 -11.80 14.12 -8.87
C GLU A 486 -12.14 15.09 -7.74
N LEU A 487 -11.13 15.75 -7.18
CA LEU A 487 -11.32 16.75 -6.15
C LEU A 487 -12.07 17.99 -6.65
N ALA A 488 -11.76 18.47 -7.86
CA ALA A 488 -12.48 19.59 -8.46
C ALA A 488 -13.97 19.24 -8.69
N VAL A 489 -14.26 18.00 -9.09
CA VAL A 489 -15.64 17.48 -9.22
C VAL A 489 -16.33 17.40 -7.85
N GLN A 490 -15.66 16.86 -6.83
CA GLN A 490 -16.17 16.78 -5.46
C GLN A 490 -16.50 18.18 -4.90
N MET A 491 -15.60 19.15 -5.06
CA MET A 491 -15.81 20.51 -4.55
C MET A 491 -16.89 21.27 -5.33
N SER A 492 -16.96 21.13 -6.65
CA SER A 492 -18.04 21.74 -7.45
C SER A 492 -19.43 21.23 -7.02
N THR A 493 -19.51 19.96 -6.62
CA THR A 493 -20.74 19.36 -6.11
C THR A 493 -21.13 19.90 -4.73
N LEU A 494 -20.15 20.25 -3.90
CA LEU A 494 -20.36 20.85 -2.57
C LEU A 494 -20.79 22.31 -2.64
N GLU A 495 -20.21 23.09 -3.56
CA GLU A 495 -20.57 24.51 -3.75
C GLU A 495 -22.04 24.68 -4.13
N ASN A 496 -22.60 23.75 -4.90
CA ASN A 496 -24.02 23.71 -5.24
C ASN A 496 -24.94 23.44 -4.03
N LYS A 497 -24.40 22.98 -2.90
CA LYS A 497 -25.12 22.64 -1.66
C LYS A 497 -24.97 23.69 -0.56
N THR A 498 -24.75 24.97 -0.90
CA THR A 498 -24.55 26.12 0.01
C THR A 498 -23.26 26.16 0.84
N CYS A 499 -22.36 25.19 0.66
CA CYS A 499 -21.07 25.15 1.37
C CYS A 499 -19.91 25.50 0.43
N SER A 500 -19.16 26.57 0.71
CA SER A 500 -17.98 26.96 -0.10
C SER A 500 -16.67 26.52 0.54
N VAL A 501 -15.63 26.33 -0.27
CA VAL A 501 -14.26 26.10 0.23
C VAL A 501 -13.76 27.29 1.05
N HIS A 502 -14.19 28.51 0.74
CA HIS A 502 -13.85 29.68 1.54
C HIS A 502 -14.44 29.59 2.94
N HIS A 503 -15.71 29.19 3.07
CA HIS A 503 -16.33 28.99 4.38
C HIS A 503 -15.61 27.90 5.19
N LEU A 504 -15.23 26.79 4.55
CA LEU A 504 -14.41 25.74 5.18
C LEU A 504 -13.09 26.27 5.74
N LEU A 505 -12.37 27.07 4.96
CA LEU A 505 -11.10 27.65 5.39
C LEU A 505 -11.27 28.74 6.46
N ASP A 506 -12.41 29.42 6.50
CA ASP A 506 -12.74 30.37 7.57
C ASP A 506 -13.01 29.65 8.89
N LEU A 507 -13.80 28.56 8.85
CA LEU A 507 -14.01 27.70 10.02
C LEU A 507 -12.69 27.12 10.55
N LEU A 508 -11.83 26.63 9.63
CA LEU A 508 -10.51 26.13 9.98
C LEU A 508 -9.65 27.22 10.64
N ALA A 509 -9.63 28.44 10.10
CA ALA A 509 -8.87 29.54 10.66
C ALA A 509 -9.35 29.91 12.08
N VAL A 510 -10.66 29.95 12.31
CA VAL A 510 -11.24 30.21 13.64
C VAL A 510 -10.85 29.11 14.63
N MET A 511 -10.89 27.85 14.22
CA MET A 511 -10.51 26.73 15.08
C MET A 511 -9.01 26.75 15.43
N LEU A 512 -8.14 27.02 14.45
CA LEU A 512 -6.71 27.16 14.68
C LEU A 512 -6.38 28.34 15.63
N GLN A 513 -7.11 29.46 15.51
CA GLN A 513 -6.93 30.59 16.42
C GLN A 513 -7.34 30.26 17.85
N LYS A 514 -8.49 29.59 18.04
CA LYS A 514 -8.97 29.19 19.38
C LYS A 514 -8.00 28.28 20.11
N GLU A 515 -7.33 27.38 19.39
CA GLU A 515 -6.32 26.52 19.97
C GLU A 515 -5.05 27.30 20.34
N ALA A 516 -4.58 28.20 19.48
CA ALA A 516 -3.44 29.07 19.79
C ALA A 516 -3.70 29.92 21.05
N ASP A 517 -4.90 30.51 21.16
CA ASP A 517 -5.30 31.29 22.33
C ASP A 517 -5.34 30.42 23.60
N ALA A 518 -5.73 29.14 23.49
CA ALA A 518 -5.76 28.20 24.61
C ALA A 518 -4.34 27.79 25.08
N GLU A 519 -3.41 27.62 24.15
CA GLU A 519 -2.00 27.32 24.46
C GLU A 519 -1.29 28.50 25.15
N GLU A 520 -1.59 29.74 24.76
CA GLU A 520 -1.04 30.93 25.44
C GLU A 520 -1.53 31.05 26.89
N VAL A 521 -2.79 30.74 27.18
CA VAL A 521 -3.35 30.80 28.54
C VAL A 521 -2.69 29.77 29.48
N VAL A 522 -2.41 28.56 28.98
CA VAL A 522 -1.74 27.51 29.78
C VAL A 522 -0.31 27.90 30.13
N ASN A 523 0.44 28.46 29.16
CA ASN A 523 1.82 28.88 29.39
C ASN A 523 1.94 30.06 30.38
N HIS A 524 0.98 30.99 30.41
CA HIS A 524 0.98 32.09 31.39
C HIS A 524 0.60 31.62 32.80
N SER A 525 -0.19 30.55 32.94
CA SER A 525 -0.53 29.99 34.26
C SER A 525 0.60 29.20 34.93
N ASP A 526 1.54 28.67 34.15
CA ASP A 526 2.73 27.95 34.66
C ASP A 526 3.90 28.90 34.99
N GLU A 527 3.90 30.15 34.49
CA GLU A 527 4.90 31.17 34.86
C GLU A 527 4.55 31.94 36.15
N ASP A 528 3.28 31.89 36.59
CA ASP A 528 2.76 32.55 37.81
C ASP A 528 2.67 31.60 39.03
N ALA A 529 3.18 30.36 38.92
CA ALA A 529 3.28 29.35 40.00
C ALA A 529 4.73 29.06 40.39
#